data_AF-A0A7X7WCC5-F1
#
_entry.id   AF-A0A7X7WCC5-F1
#
_cell.length_a   1.000
_cell.length_b   1.000
_cell.length_c   1.000
_cell.angle_alpha   90.00
_cell.angle_beta   90.00
_cell.angle_gamma   90.00
#
_symmetry.space_group_name_H-M   'P 1'
#
loop_
_entity.id
_entity.type
_entity.pdbx_description
1 polymer ?
#
loop_
_entity_poly.entity_id
_entity_poly.type
_entity_poly.pdbx_seq_one_letter_code
_entity_poly.pdbx_strand_id
1 'polypeptide(L)'
;ESQADYPVGFSKDEIFWFTFYYADSLRFMARFKEALDIYEELFSFEDISLKNKCPLLMSRADAYVRLGDFDKASVDAASAVSVCPEGINKKEALKRSSFLNSDLSSEAVSMVQKAKPSQDSQSIFEQRNSVLKSLNSDKGKKDSYKDEWIAQKEEGPIYTVKVIQQKVDKKGKKTEENEVYRASVNLWTGSVKTISR
;
A
#
# COMPACT_ATOMS: atom_id res chain seq x y z
N GLU A 1 -20.32 -47.22 36.80
CA GLU A 1 -20.55 -46.33 35.66
C GLU A 1 -19.25 -45.60 35.37
N SER A 2 -18.60 -45.91 34.25
CA SER A 2 -17.38 -45.20 33.82
C SER A 2 -17.79 -43.88 33.19
N GLN A 3 -17.41 -42.79 33.84
CA GLN A 3 -17.55 -41.43 33.32
C GLN A 3 -16.79 -41.36 31.99
N ALA A 4 -17.51 -41.13 30.90
CA ALA A 4 -16.90 -40.95 29.59
C ALA A 4 -16.15 -39.61 29.61
N ASP A 5 -14.83 -39.67 29.77
CA ASP A 5 -13.96 -38.52 29.50
C ASP A 5 -14.09 -38.20 28.01
N TYR A 6 -14.75 -37.08 27.69
CA TYR A 6 -14.67 -36.49 26.36
C TYR A 6 -13.39 -35.66 26.32
N PRO A 7 -12.34 -36.05 25.56
CA PRO A 7 -11.15 -35.23 25.43
C PRO A 7 -11.45 -34.11 24.42
N VAL A 8 -12.30 -33.15 24.80
CA VAL A 8 -12.53 -31.93 24.00
C VAL A 8 -11.45 -30.89 24.33
N GLY A 9 -10.20 -31.25 24.07
CA GLY A 9 -9.08 -30.31 24.09
C GLY A 9 -8.80 -29.80 22.69
N PHE A 10 -8.69 -28.48 22.52
CA PHE A 10 -8.17 -27.92 21.28
C PHE A 10 -6.66 -28.18 21.19
N SER A 11 -6.17 -28.53 20.01
CA SER A 11 -4.75 -28.59 19.72
C SER A 11 -4.12 -27.20 19.82
N LYS A 12 -2.79 -27.15 20.04
CA LYS A 12 -2.04 -25.88 20.06
C LYS A 12 -2.23 -25.08 18.75
N ASP A 13 -2.34 -25.76 17.61
CA ASP A 13 -2.55 -25.10 16.32
C ASP A 13 -3.96 -24.50 16.21
N GLU A 14 -4.99 -25.19 16.70
CA GLU A 14 -6.35 -24.66 16.75
C GLU A 14 -6.45 -23.43 17.66
N ILE A 15 -5.81 -23.47 18.84
CA ILE A 15 -5.74 -22.32 19.76
C ILE A 15 -5.00 -21.15 19.09
N PHE A 16 -3.89 -21.42 18.41
CA PHE A 16 -3.14 -20.41 17.67
C PHE A 16 -4.04 -19.74 16.62
N TRP A 17 -4.70 -20.51 15.76
CA TRP A 17 -5.52 -19.95 14.68
C TRP A 17 -6.75 -19.23 15.20
N PHE A 18 -7.41 -19.76 16.23
CA PHE A 18 -8.53 -19.07 16.89
C PHE A 18 -8.10 -17.68 17.39
N THR A 19 -6.97 -17.62 18.10
CA THR A 19 -6.42 -16.38 18.66
C THR A 19 -5.94 -15.42 17.56
N PHE A 20 -5.31 -15.96 16.50
CA PHE A 20 -4.88 -15.18 15.34
C PHE A 20 -6.06 -14.53 14.63
N TYR A 21 -7.15 -15.27 14.38
CA TYR A 21 -8.35 -14.73 13.75
C TYR A 21 -9.05 -13.69 14.61
N TYR A 22 -9.02 -13.85 15.93
CA TYR A 22 -9.50 -12.83 16.85
C TYR A 22 -8.68 -11.53 16.71
N ALA A 23 -7.35 -11.61 16.70
CA ALA A 23 -6.48 -10.45 16.46
C ALA A 23 -6.72 -9.81 15.07
N ASP A 24 -6.89 -10.63 14.03
CA ASP A 24 -7.24 -10.14 12.69
C ASP A 24 -8.58 -9.40 12.66
N SER A 25 -9.58 -9.88 13.42
CA SER A 25 -10.86 -9.19 13.55
C SER A 25 -10.70 -7.80 14.17
N LEU A 26 -9.85 -7.65 15.20
CA LEU A 26 -9.51 -6.37 15.80
C LEU A 26 -8.83 -5.45 14.79
N ARG A 27 -7.87 -5.98 14.02
CA ARG A 27 -7.18 -5.25 12.94
C ARG A 27 -8.16 -4.74 11.87
N PHE A 28 -9.12 -5.57 11.45
CA PHE A 28 -10.15 -5.15 10.49
C PHE A 28 -11.13 -4.11 11.06
N MET A 29 -11.34 -4.07 12.37
CA MET A 29 -12.09 -3.02 13.08
C MET A 29 -11.24 -1.77 13.37
N ALA A 30 -10.03 -1.66 12.80
CA ALA A 30 -9.06 -0.60 13.05
C ALA A 30 -8.58 -0.47 14.52
N ARG A 31 -8.72 -1.54 15.32
CA ARG A 31 -8.19 -1.65 16.69
C ARG A 31 -6.76 -2.21 16.66
N PHE A 32 -5.87 -1.49 15.98
CA PHE A 32 -4.53 -2.01 15.64
C PHE A 32 -3.63 -2.29 16.83
N LYS A 33 -3.67 -1.46 17.88
CA LYS A 33 -2.85 -1.68 19.09
C LYS A 33 -3.24 -2.97 19.80
N GLU A 34 -4.55 -3.19 19.99
CA GLU A 34 -5.06 -4.40 20.63
C GLU A 34 -4.79 -5.66 19.79
N ALA A 35 -4.85 -5.54 18.46
CA ALA A 35 -4.43 -6.63 17.58
C ALA A 35 -2.93 -6.95 17.76
N LEU A 36 -2.07 -5.94 17.87
CA LEU A 36 -0.64 -6.11 18.09
C LEU A 36 -0.34 -6.80 19.42
N ASP A 37 -1.01 -6.42 20.51
CA ASP A 37 -0.83 -7.06 21.82
C ASP A 37 -1.06 -8.58 21.73
N ILE A 38 -2.10 -9.00 21.00
CA ILE A 38 -2.42 -10.42 20.80
C ILE A 38 -1.43 -11.09 19.84
N TYR A 39 -1.00 -10.41 18.79
CA TYR A 39 0.02 -10.96 17.89
C TYR A 39 1.37 -11.14 18.59
N GLU A 40 1.72 -10.28 19.54
CA GLU A 40 2.91 -10.41 20.39
C GLU A 40 2.80 -11.62 21.31
N GLU A 41 1.63 -11.83 21.93
CA GLU A 41 1.34 -13.05 22.71
C GLU A 41 1.50 -14.31 21.84
N LEU A 42 0.94 -14.32 20.62
CA LEU A 42 1.08 -15.45 19.70
C LEU A 42 2.55 -15.70 19.28
N PHE A 43 3.36 -14.65 19.23
CA PHE A 43 4.79 -14.77 18.95
C PHE A 43 5.57 -15.39 20.12
N SER A 44 5.02 -15.31 21.34
CA SER A 44 5.61 -15.92 22.54
C SER A 44 5.27 -17.41 22.69
N PHE A 45 4.38 -17.96 21.85
CA PHE A 45 4.04 -19.39 21.90
C PHE A 45 5.29 -20.24 21.61
N GLU A 46 5.56 -21.17 22.52
CA GLU A 46 6.63 -22.14 22.37
C GLU A 46 6.42 -22.96 21.09
N ASP A 47 7.47 -23.11 20.28
CA ASP A 47 7.46 -23.85 19.02
C ASP A 47 6.49 -23.35 17.93
N ILE A 48 6.25 -22.04 17.81
CA ILE A 48 5.50 -21.50 16.67
C ILE A 48 6.14 -21.92 15.33
N SER A 49 5.36 -22.70 14.55
CA SER A 49 5.81 -23.24 13.27
C SER A 49 6.12 -22.13 12.26
N LEU A 50 7.05 -22.38 11.32
CA LEU A 50 7.33 -21.44 10.23
C LEU A 50 6.07 -21.09 9.41
N LYS A 51 5.18 -22.09 9.24
CA LYS A 51 3.87 -21.94 8.59
C LYS A 51 3.04 -20.86 9.27
N ASN A 52 3.08 -20.78 10.60
CA ASN A 52 2.30 -19.85 11.40
C ASN A 52 2.99 -18.49 11.57
N LYS A 53 4.33 -18.43 11.52
CA LYS A 53 5.09 -17.17 11.59
C LYS A 53 4.81 -16.23 10.41
N CYS A 54 4.72 -16.75 9.19
CA CYS A 54 4.49 -15.94 7.98
C CYS A 54 3.23 -15.05 8.07
N PRO A 55 2.01 -15.60 8.27
CA PRO A 55 0.80 -14.79 8.39
C PRO A 55 0.84 -13.84 9.59
N LEU A 56 1.45 -14.26 10.72
CA LEU A 56 1.60 -13.44 11.91
C LEU A 56 2.46 -12.18 11.66
N LEU A 57 3.61 -12.35 11.01
CA LEU A 57 4.48 -11.22 10.62
C LEU A 57 3.78 -10.28 9.65
N MET A 58 3.07 -10.83 8.65
CA MET A 58 2.37 -10.02 7.66
C MET A 58 1.21 -9.21 8.28
N SER A 59 0.44 -9.81 9.19
CA SER A 59 -0.64 -9.10 9.90
C SER A 59 -0.10 -8.04 10.86
N ARG A 60 1.00 -8.32 11.58
CA ARG A 60 1.68 -7.30 12.40
C ARG A 60 2.22 -6.15 11.56
N ALA A 61 2.88 -6.46 10.45
CA ALA A 61 3.38 -5.43 9.53
C ALA A 61 2.23 -4.53 9.03
N ASP A 62 1.08 -5.10 8.67
CA ASP A 62 -0.10 -4.30 8.30
C ASP A 62 -0.58 -3.41 9.45
N ALA A 63 -0.68 -3.93 10.68
CA ALA A 63 -1.08 -3.14 11.84
C ALA A 63 -0.09 -2.00 12.14
N TYR A 64 1.22 -2.26 12.03
CA TYR A 64 2.26 -1.24 12.20
C TYR A 64 2.16 -0.15 11.11
N VAL A 65 1.97 -0.51 9.84
CA VAL A 65 1.75 0.47 8.75
C VAL A 65 0.52 1.34 9.04
N ARG A 66 -0.57 0.76 9.55
CA ARG A 66 -1.79 1.49 9.88
C ARG A 66 -1.62 2.46 11.05
N LEU A 67 -0.67 2.17 11.94
CA LEU A 67 -0.28 3.05 13.05
C LEU A 67 0.81 4.06 12.68
N GLY A 68 1.41 3.95 11.49
CA GLY A 68 2.53 4.79 11.05
C GLY A 68 3.90 4.35 11.58
N ASP A 69 4.01 3.19 12.24
CA ASP A 69 5.28 2.64 12.74
C ASP A 69 5.99 1.85 11.62
N PHE A 70 6.51 2.59 10.63
CA PHE A 70 7.04 1.98 9.40
C PHE A 70 8.33 1.19 9.61
N ASP A 71 9.10 1.51 10.65
CA ASP A 71 10.33 0.79 10.98
C ASP A 71 10.01 -0.63 11.44
N LYS A 72 9.08 -0.79 12.40
CA LYS A 72 8.64 -2.13 12.82
C LYS A 72 7.92 -2.89 11.72
N ALA A 73 7.11 -2.19 10.92
CA ALA A 73 6.48 -2.80 9.76
C ALA A 73 7.52 -3.35 8.77
N SER A 74 8.61 -2.62 8.54
CA SER A 74 9.68 -3.04 7.63
C SER A 74 10.40 -4.27 8.14
N VAL A 75 10.73 -4.31 9.44
CA VAL A 75 11.34 -5.47 10.09
C VAL A 75 10.46 -6.71 9.97
N ASP A 76 9.16 -6.59 10.27
CA ASP A 76 8.23 -7.71 10.20
C ASP A 76 8.01 -8.18 8.74
N ALA A 77 7.85 -7.26 7.78
CA ALA A 77 7.70 -7.59 6.37
C ALA A 77 8.96 -8.25 5.78
N ALA A 78 10.16 -7.77 6.14
CA ALA A 78 11.41 -8.39 5.72
C ALA A 78 11.58 -9.80 6.33
N SER A 79 11.23 -9.96 7.60
CA SER A 79 11.23 -11.27 8.26
C SER A 79 10.25 -12.24 7.61
N ALA A 80 9.08 -11.76 7.18
CA ALA A 80 8.09 -12.55 6.47
C ALA A 80 8.65 -13.12 5.15
N VAL A 81 9.43 -12.33 4.40
CA VAL A 81 10.08 -12.81 3.15
C VAL A 81 10.95 -14.04 3.40
N SER A 82 11.62 -14.12 4.56
CA SER A 82 12.51 -15.23 4.91
C SER A 82 11.76 -16.49 5.36
N VAL A 83 10.59 -16.35 6.00
CA VAL A 83 9.88 -17.49 6.60
C VAL A 83 8.67 -17.96 5.79
N CYS A 84 8.13 -17.13 4.91
CA CYS A 84 6.98 -17.49 4.11
C CYS A 84 7.31 -18.60 3.11
N PRO A 85 6.46 -19.65 3.01
CA PRO A 85 6.64 -20.68 2.01
C PRO A 85 6.52 -20.10 0.60
N GLU A 86 7.22 -20.73 -0.35
CA GLU A 86 7.14 -20.37 -1.76
C GLU A 86 5.68 -20.31 -2.27
N GLY A 87 5.44 -19.41 -3.23
CA GLY A 87 4.10 -19.20 -3.80
C GLY A 87 3.51 -17.83 -3.47
N ILE A 88 2.20 -17.77 -3.28
CA ILE A 88 1.47 -16.49 -3.16
C ILE A 88 1.88 -15.70 -1.91
N ASN A 89 2.09 -16.37 -0.78
CA ASN A 89 2.44 -15.72 0.49
C ASN A 89 3.82 -15.05 0.42
N LYS A 90 4.83 -15.75 -0.11
CA LYS A 90 6.16 -15.15 -0.29
C LYS A 90 6.16 -14.01 -1.30
N LYS A 91 5.39 -14.12 -2.39
CA LYS A 91 5.21 -13.01 -3.36
C LYS A 91 4.58 -11.79 -2.71
N GLU A 92 3.56 -11.98 -1.88
CA GLU A 92 2.93 -10.88 -1.14
C GLU A 92 3.89 -10.28 -0.11
N ALA A 93 4.64 -11.10 0.64
CA ALA A 93 5.67 -10.61 1.57
C ALA A 93 6.75 -9.78 0.87
N LEU A 94 7.25 -10.24 -0.29
CA LEU A 94 8.21 -9.50 -1.11
C LEU A 94 7.66 -8.15 -1.57
N LYS A 95 6.40 -8.14 -2.05
CA LYS A 95 5.72 -6.92 -2.47
C LYS A 95 5.50 -5.94 -1.32
N ARG A 96 5.09 -6.43 -0.15
CA ARG A 96 4.91 -5.60 1.05
C ARG A 96 6.23 -5.03 1.55
N SER A 97 7.29 -5.85 1.56
CA SER A 97 8.62 -5.40 1.91
C SER A 97 9.15 -4.34 0.93
N SER A 98 8.91 -4.49 -0.38
CA SER A 98 9.34 -3.48 -1.37
C SER A 98 8.60 -2.15 -1.20
N PHE A 99 7.31 -2.16 -0.84
CA PHE A 99 6.56 -0.94 -0.54
C PHE A 99 7.20 -0.09 0.56
N LEU A 100 7.83 -0.72 1.55
CA LEU A 100 8.49 -0.03 2.65
C LEU A 100 9.93 0.37 2.30
N ASN A 101 10.67 -0.53 1.64
CA ASN A 101 12.13 -0.42 1.52
C ASN A 101 12.65 0.06 0.16
N SER A 102 11.83 0.07 -0.87
CA SER A 102 12.26 0.45 -2.23
C SER A 102 11.72 1.81 -2.64
N ASP A 103 12.34 2.41 -3.66
CA ASP A 103 11.76 3.52 -4.41
C ASP A 103 10.86 2.95 -5.52
N LEU A 104 9.56 3.18 -5.36
CA LEU A 104 8.50 2.69 -6.23
C LEU A 104 7.70 3.87 -6.81
N SER A 105 8.44 4.91 -7.20
CA SER A 105 7.90 6.13 -7.78
C SER A 105 7.04 5.87 -9.03
N SER A 106 7.41 4.91 -9.88
CA SER A 106 6.64 4.56 -11.08
C SER A 106 5.32 3.87 -10.73
N GLU A 107 5.30 2.98 -9.72
CA GLU A 107 4.08 2.37 -9.20
C GLU A 107 3.15 3.41 -8.57
N ALA A 108 3.70 4.36 -7.81
CA ALA A 108 2.94 5.47 -7.23
C ALA A 108 2.27 6.32 -8.32
N VAL A 109 3.00 6.70 -9.37
CA VAL A 109 2.43 7.39 -10.54
C VAL A 109 1.34 6.54 -11.20
N SER A 110 1.60 5.25 -11.45
CA SER A 110 0.64 4.35 -12.10
C SER A 110 -0.66 4.24 -11.30
N MET A 111 -0.57 4.16 -9.96
CA MET A 111 -1.73 4.09 -9.08
C MET A 111 -2.57 5.37 -9.16
N VAL A 112 -1.93 6.54 -9.13
CA VAL A 112 -2.63 7.83 -9.26
C VAL A 112 -3.25 8.00 -10.65
N GLN A 113 -2.55 7.60 -11.71
CA GLN A 113 -3.06 7.65 -13.08
C GLN A 113 -4.34 6.81 -13.25
N LYS A 114 -4.38 5.62 -12.64
CA LYS A 114 -5.53 4.70 -12.69
C LYS A 114 -6.67 5.05 -11.73
N ALA A 115 -6.42 5.90 -10.75
CA ALA A 115 -7.43 6.29 -9.77
C ALA A 115 -8.63 6.96 -10.45
N LYS A 116 -9.83 6.68 -9.94
CA LYS A 116 -11.08 7.29 -10.38
C LYS A 116 -11.69 8.07 -9.21
N PRO A 117 -11.97 9.38 -9.36
CA PRO A 117 -12.64 10.16 -8.31
C PRO A 117 -14.00 9.60 -7.86
N SER A 118 -14.73 8.96 -8.79
CA SER A 118 -15.97 8.23 -8.55
C SER A 118 -16.08 7.01 -9.48
N GLN A 119 -16.95 6.05 -9.15
CA GLN A 119 -17.08 4.77 -9.88
C GLN A 119 -17.31 4.97 -11.40
N ASP A 120 -18.12 5.95 -11.77
CA ASP A 120 -18.50 6.25 -13.16
C ASP A 120 -17.59 7.30 -13.83
N SER A 121 -16.61 7.84 -13.11
CA SER A 121 -15.68 8.82 -13.67
C SER A 121 -14.57 8.18 -14.50
N GLN A 122 -14.02 8.99 -15.41
CA GLN A 122 -12.75 8.71 -16.07
C GLN A 122 -11.61 8.67 -15.05
N SER A 123 -10.58 7.89 -15.36
CA SER A 123 -9.34 7.90 -14.58
C SER A 123 -8.67 9.29 -14.61
N ILE A 124 -7.85 9.62 -13.61
CA ILE A 124 -7.13 10.89 -13.59
C ILE A 124 -6.28 11.06 -14.86
N PHE A 125 -5.69 9.98 -15.37
CA PHE A 125 -4.91 10.01 -16.62
C PHE A 125 -5.76 10.38 -17.84
N GLU A 126 -6.95 9.81 -17.98
CA GLU A 126 -7.87 10.13 -19.08
C GLU A 126 -8.35 11.58 -19.01
N GLN A 127 -8.69 12.05 -17.80
CA GLN A 127 -9.08 13.44 -17.57
C GLN A 127 -7.95 14.40 -17.99
N ARG A 128 -6.71 14.13 -17.56
CA ARG A 128 -5.53 14.93 -17.93
C ARG A 128 -5.26 14.91 -19.43
N ASN A 129 -5.37 13.75 -20.07
CA ASN A 129 -5.19 13.63 -21.52
C ASN A 129 -6.25 14.41 -22.31
N SER A 130 -7.49 14.45 -21.83
CA SER A 130 -8.56 15.26 -22.43
C SER A 130 -8.21 16.75 -22.37
N VAL A 131 -7.75 17.24 -21.20
CA VAL A 131 -7.30 18.62 -21.02
C VAL A 131 -6.11 18.95 -21.93
N LEU A 132 -5.09 18.10 -21.98
CA LEU A 132 -3.93 18.28 -22.86
C LEU A 132 -4.31 18.33 -24.34
N LYS A 133 -5.20 17.44 -24.79
CA LYS A 133 -5.71 17.46 -26.17
C LYS A 133 -6.43 18.76 -26.48
N SER A 134 -7.27 19.25 -25.57
CA SER A 134 -7.95 20.54 -25.74
C SER A 134 -6.94 21.70 -25.85
N LEU A 135 -5.96 21.76 -24.95
CA LEU A 135 -4.92 22.79 -24.96
C LEU A 135 -4.08 22.80 -26.24
N ASN A 136 -3.81 21.63 -26.81
CA ASN A 136 -3.01 21.45 -28.03
C ASN A 136 -3.83 21.49 -29.33
N SER A 137 -5.17 21.50 -29.26
CA SER A 137 -6.04 21.50 -30.45
C SER A 137 -6.13 22.85 -31.15
N ASP A 138 -5.67 23.91 -30.49
CA ASP A 138 -5.77 25.29 -30.95
C ASP A 138 -4.70 25.60 -32.01
N LYS A 139 -5.07 25.40 -33.29
CA LYS A 139 -4.17 25.41 -34.47
C LYS A 139 -3.38 26.71 -34.69
N GLY A 140 -3.70 27.79 -33.98
CA GLY A 140 -3.00 29.08 -34.04
C GLY A 140 -1.84 29.22 -33.03
N LYS A 141 -1.71 28.33 -32.05
CA LYS A 141 -0.71 28.48 -30.97
C LYS A 141 0.67 28.02 -31.43
N LYS A 142 1.69 28.82 -31.08
CA LYS A 142 3.11 28.48 -31.30
C LYS A 142 3.64 27.47 -30.30
N ASP A 143 2.92 27.27 -29.20
CA ASP A 143 3.36 26.47 -28.06
C ASP A 143 2.54 25.20 -27.95
N SER A 144 3.14 24.13 -27.45
CA SER A 144 2.46 22.90 -27.07
C SER A 144 2.58 22.65 -25.57
N TYR A 145 1.68 21.83 -25.04
CA TYR A 145 1.59 21.48 -23.64
C TYR A 145 1.88 19.99 -23.46
N LYS A 146 2.65 19.66 -22.42
CA LYS A 146 2.90 18.28 -21.99
C LYS A 146 2.81 18.20 -20.47
N ASP A 147 2.39 17.04 -19.95
CA ASP A 147 2.38 16.78 -18.52
C ASP A 147 3.58 15.90 -18.14
N GLU A 148 4.25 16.24 -17.06
CA GLU A 148 5.27 15.42 -16.40
C GLU A 148 4.75 14.94 -15.04
N TRP A 149 4.82 13.64 -14.79
CA TRP A 149 4.35 13.01 -13.55
C TRP A 149 5.54 12.72 -12.66
N ILE A 150 5.56 13.29 -11.46
CA ILE A 150 6.67 13.17 -10.52
C ILE A 150 6.12 12.59 -9.22
N ALA A 151 6.68 11.47 -8.78
CA ALA A 151 6.43 10.91 -7.45
C ALA A 151 7.62 11.23 -6.54
N GLN A 152 7.32 11.57 -5.29
CA GLN A 152 8.28 11.79 -4.23
C GLN A 152 7.87 10.92 -3.05
N LYS A 153 8.76 10.05 -2.58
CA LYS A 153 8.54 9.26 -1.37
C LYS A 153 8.56 10.19 -0.16
N GLU A 154 7.55 10.07 0.70
CA GLU A 154 7.46 10.83 1.94
C GLU A 154 8.01 9.99 3.09
N GLU A 155 7.29 8.93 3.44
CA GLU A 155 7.64 8.03 4.53
C GLU A 155 6.98 6.66 4.31
N GLY A 156 7.67 5.57 4.68
CA GLY A 156 7.16 4.21 4.53
C GLY A 156 6.61 3.94 3.12
N PRO A 157 5.34 3.51 2.97
CA PRO A 157 4.72 3.25 1.68
C PRO A 157 4.00 4.47 1.06
N ILE A 158 4.22 5.68 1.59
CA ILE A 158 3.51 6.91 1.22
C ILE A 158 4.33 7.74 0.23
N TYR A 159 3.67 8.17 -0.85
CA TYR A 159 4.24 9.05 -1.87
C TYR A 159 3.33 10.24 -2.12
N THR A 160 3.93 11.39 -2.45
CA THR A 160 3.25 12.51 -3.09
C THR A 160 3.48 12.44 -4.59
N VAL A 161 2.41 12.42 -5.38
CA VAL A 161 2.46 12.48 -6.84
C VAL A 161 1.97 13.84 -7.31
N LYS A 162 2.79 14.53 -8.10
CA LYS A 162 2.50 15.82 -8.71
C LYS A 162 2.45 15.69 -10.22
N VAL A 163 1.59 16.47 -10.86
CA VAL A 163 1.59 16.66 -12.31
C VAL A 163 2.04 18.07 -12.61
N ILE A 164 3.16 18.19 -13.31
CA ILE A 164 3.71 19.45 -13.78
C ILE A 164 3.34 19.60 -15.25
N GLN A 165 2.45 20.53 -15.55
CA GLN A 165 2.15 20.91 -16.93
C GLN A 165 3.21 21.89 -17.42
N GLN A 166 3.85 21.53 -18.53
CA GLN A 166 4.88 22.32 -19.16
C GLN A 166 4.37 22.87 -20.47
N LYS A 167 4.55 24.17 -20.66
CA LYS A 167 4.39 24.84 -21.96
C LYS A 167 5.74 24.84 -22.66
N VAL A 168 5.78 24.37 -23.89
CA VAL A 168 7.00 24.30 -24.71
C VAL A 168 6.82 25.06 -26.01
N ASP A 169 7.85 25.78 -26.42
CA ASP A 169 7.85 26.49 -27.70
C ASP A 169 8.06 25.53 -28.90
N LYS A 170 8.05 26.08 -30.12
CA LYS A 170 8.31 25.31 -31.36
C LYS A 170 9.67 24.61 -31.40
N LYS A 171 10.64 25.06 -30.60
CA LYS A 171 11.97 24.47 -30.48
C LYS A 171 12.05 23.43 -29.36
N GLY A 172 10.93 23.17 -28.68
CA GLY A 172 10.84 22.26 -27.53
C GLY A 172 11.38 22.86 -26.23
N LYS A 173 11.71 24.15 -26.19
CA LYS A 173 12.19 24.81 -24.97
C LYS A 173 11.02 25.08 -24.04
N LYS A 174 11.18 24.69 -22.78
CA LYS A 174 10.22 24.99 -21.71
C LYS A 174 10.11 26.51 -21.51
N THR A 175 8.90 27.04 -21.56
CA THR A 175 8.61 28.47 -21.37
C THR A 175 7.83 28.74 -20.09
N GLU A 176 7.06 27.76 -19.61
CA GLU A 176 6.26 27.85 -18.38
C GLU A 176 6.08 26.46 -17.76
N GLU A 177 6.07 26.40 -16.43
CA GLU A 177 5.76 25.18 -15.68
C GLU A 177 4.74 25.49 -14.59
N ASN A 178 3.64 24.74 -14.60
CA ASN A 178 2.58 24.86 -13.60
C ASN A 178 2.32 23.49 -12.99
N GLU A 179 2.40 23.36 -11.67
CA GLU A 179 1.79 22.20 -11.02
C GLU A 179 0.27 22.32 -11.20
N VAL A 180 -0.37 21.28 -11.73
CA VAL A 180 -1.80 21.28 -12.07
C VAL A 180 -2.58 20.20 -11.32
N TYR A 181 -1.87 19.29 -10.67
CA TYR A 181 -2.46 18.22 -9.88
C TYR A 181 -1.50 17.76 -8.80
N ARG A 182 -2.04 17.38 -7.65
CA ARG A 182 -1.31 16.80 -6.53
C ARG A 182 -2.17 15.75 -5.83
N ALA A 183 -1.59 14.60 -5.52
CA ALA A 183 -2.23 13.56 -4.73
C ALA A 183 -1.23 12.90 -3.78
N SER A 184 -1.73 12.45 -2.63
CA SER A 184 -1.02 11.52 -1.75
C SER A 184 -1.49 10.10 -2.07
N VAL A 185 -0.56 9.17 -2.18
CA VAL A 185 -0.83 7.75 -2.42
C VAL A 185 -0.13 6.90 -1.38
N ASN A 186 -0.83 5.89 -0.88
CA ASN A 186 -0.26 4.88 0.01
C ASN A 186 -0.28 3.53 -0.73
N LEU A 187 0.88 3.07 -1.18
CA LEU A 187 1.02 1.85 -1.97
C LEU A 187 0.58 0.59 -1.21
N TRP A 188 0.72 0.60 0.12
CA TRP A 188 0.31 -0.50 0.98
C TRP A 188 -1.21 -0.66 1.02
N THR A 189 -1.92 0.43 1.19
CA THR A 189 -3.39 0.40 1.32
C THR A 189 -4.12 0.53 -0.01
N GLY A 190 -3.41 0.95 -1.07
CA GLY A 190 -3.99 1.26 -2.37
C GLY A 190 -4.80 2.57 -2.39
N SER A 191 -4.74 3.37 -1.33
CA SER A 191 -5.51 4.61 -1.24
C SER A 191 -4.84 5.75 -2.01
N VAL A 192 -5.63 6.51 -2.77
CA VAL A 192 -5.22 7.76 -3.41
C VAL A 192 -6.11 8.89 -2.90
N LYS A 193 -5.50 9.96 -2.40
CA LYS A 193 -6.20 11.16 -1.92
C LYS A 193 -5.70 12.38 -2.67
N THR A 194 -6.57 13.01 -3.45
CA THR A 194 -6.28 14.29 -4.10
C THR A 194 -6.11 15.39 -3.05
N ILE A 195 -5.10 16.24 -3.23
CA ILE A 195 -4.82 17.37 -2.35
C ILE A 195 -5.33 18.61 -3.06
N SER A 196 -6.44 19.18 -2.58
CA SER A 196 -6.93 20.47 -3.09
C SER A 196 -5.93 21.58 -2.74
N ARG A 197 -5.75 22.51 -3.68
CA ARG A 197 -5.04 23.77 -3.42
C ARG A 197 -5.86 24.71 -2.56
#